data_AF-A0A453P013-F1
#
_entry.id   AF-A0A453P013-F1
#
_cell.length_a   1.000
_cell.length_b   1.000
_cell.length_c   1.000
_cell.angle_alpha   90.00
_cell.angle_beta   90.00
_cell.angle_gamma   90.00
#
_symmetry.space_group_name_H-M   'P 1'
#
loop_
_entity.id
_entity.type
_entity.pdbx_description
1 polymer ?
#
loop_
_entity_poly.entity_id
_entity_poly.type
_entity_poly.pdbx_seq_one_letter_code
_entity_poly.pdbx_strand_id
1 'polypeptide(L)' 'MLKDPMKRLWPVFYHETSLFVGFTGGWKSFVAANKLEAGDLCVLLMDLDEDELVYDVEITRK' A
#
# COMPACT_ATOMS: atom_id res chain seq x y z
N MET A 1 -6.19 0.53 5.49
CA MET A 1 -4.79 0.21 5.84
C MET A 1 -4.16 -0.58 4.70
N LEU A 2 -2.84 -0.56 4.55
CA LEU A 2 -2.13 -1.49 3.68
C LEU A 2 -1.49 -2.60 4.52
N LYS A 3 -1.66 -3.85 4.12
CA LYS A 3 -1.05 -5.03 4.74
C LYS A 3 0.06 -5.53 3.82
N ASP A 4 1.31 -5.46 4.27
CA ASP A 4 2.43 -5.86 3.42
C ASP A 4 2.61 -7.40 3.36
N PRO A 5 3.52 -7.93 2.53
CA PRO A 5 3.74 -9.38 2.44
C PRO A 5 4.18 -10.04 3.75
N MET A 6 4.73 -9.26 4.69
CA MET A 6 5.08 -9.71 6.04
C MET A 6 3.90 -9.59 7.03
N LYS A 7 2.71 -9.28 6.53
CA LYS A 7 1.47 -9.06 7.30
C LYS A 7 1.55 -7.90 8.30
N ARG A 8 2.45 -6.93 8.07
CA ARG A 8 2.48 -5.68 8.85
C ARG A 8 1.43 -4.72 8.30
N LEU A 9 0.70 -4.06 9.20
CA LEU A 9 -0.31 -3.07 8.87
C LEU A 9 0.29 -1.66 8.85
N TRP A 10 -0.01 -0.91 7.79
CA TRP A 10 0.53 0.40 7.52
C TRP A 10 -0.58 1.45 7.36
N PRO A 11 -0.54 2.54 8.14
CA PRO A 11 -1.45 3.66 7.99
C PRO A 11 -1.00 4.51 6.80
N VAL A 12 -1.38 4.09 5.60
CA VAL A 12 -1.15 4.85 4.35
C VAL A 12 -2.45 5.53 3.94
N PHE A 13 -2.37 6.84 3.72
CA PHE A 13 -3.52 7.64 3.32
C PHE A 13 -3.64 7.70 1.80
N TYR A 14 -4.78 7.26 1.28
CA TYR A 14 -5.18 7.50 -0.10
C TYR A 14 -5.85 8.87 -0.21
N HIS A 15 -5.47 9.65 -1.22
CA HIS A 15 -6.08 10.93 -1.51
C HIS A 15 -6.40 11.03 -3.00
N GLU A 16 -7.64 11.40 -3.29
CA GLU A 16 -8.15 11.58 -4.64
C GLU A 16 -8.83 12.94 -4.76
N THR A 17 -8.33 13.75 -5.68
CA THR A 17 -8.83 15.07 -6.04
C THR A 17 -8.67 15.26 -7.54
N SER A 18 -9.22 16.34 -8.09
CA SER A 18 -9.00 16.71 -9.49
C SER A 18 -7.53 17.00 -9.83
N LEU A 19 -6.67 17.27 -8.84
CA LEU A 19 -5.25 17.62 -9.04
C LEU A 19 -4.29 16.48 -8.70
N PHE A 20 -4.75 15.47 -7.96
CA PHE A 20 -3.88 14.44 -7.41
C PHE A 20 -4.67 13.17 -7.11
N VAL A 21 -4.13 12.03 -7.52
CA VAL A 21 -4.61 10.69 -7.15
C VAL A 21 -3.41 9.87 -6.70
N GLY A 22 -3.41 9.40 -5.45
CA GLY A 22 -2.35 8.53 -4.97
C GLY A 22 -2.24 8.48 -3.45
N PHE A 23 -1.16 7.84 -2.99
CA PHE A 23 -0.85 7.75 -1.57
C PHE A 23 -0.07 8.96 -1.08
N THR A 24 -0.41 9.41 0.12
CA THR A 24 0.17 10.61 0.76
C THR A 24 0.93 10.21 2.04
N GLY A 25 0.41 10.56 3.22
CA GLY A 25 1.04 10.21 4.49
C GLY A 25 1.17 8.70 4.66
N GLY A 26 2.28 8.27 5.29
CA GLY A 26 2.60 6.86 5.52
C GLY A 26 3.27 6.13 4.34
N TRP A 27 3.09 6.60 3.10
CA TRP A 27 3.64 5.93 1.92
C TRP A 27 5.17 5.80 1.96
N LYS A 28 5.89 6.88 2.30
CA LYS A 28 7.36 6.86 2.38
C LYS A 28 7.88 5.82 3.38
N SER A 29 7.20 5.66 4.51
CA SER A 29 7.56 4.66 5.52
C SER A 29 7.32 3.23 5.01
N PHE A 30 6.19 3.01 4.33
CA PHE A 30 5.88 1.75 3.67
C PHE A 30 6.94 1.37 2.63
N VAL A 31 7.34 2.32 1.77
CA VAL A 31 8.41 2.14 0.77
C VAL A 31 9.72 1.75 1.43
N ALA A 32 10.17 2.49 2.45
CA ALA A 32 11.43 2.22 3.13
C ALA A 32 11.44 0.84 3.82
N ALA A 33 10.37 0.50 4.51
CA ALA A 33 10.27 -0.75 5.27
C ALA A 33 10.11 -1.99 4.39
N ASN A 34 9.57 -1.83 3.18
CA ASN A 34 9.50 -2.87 2.18
C ASN A 34 10.64 -2.78 1.17
N LYS A 35 11.58 -1.82 1.28
CA LYS A 35 12.67 -1.61 0.32
C LYS A 35 12.16 -1.53 -1.13
N LEU A 36 11.05 -0.83 -1.36
CA LEU A 36 10.50 -0.67 -2.70
C LEU A 36 11.43 0.20 -3.55
N GLU A 37 11.65 -0.22 -4.79
CA GLU A 37 12.45 0.49 -5.78
C GLU A 37 11.63 0.81 -7.03
N ALA A 38 12.10 1.77 -7.82
CA ALA A 38 11.46 2.10 -9.08
C ALA A 38 11.50 0.89 -10.03
N GLY A 39 10.34 0.45 -10.47
CA GLY A 39 10.17 -0.74 -11.31
C GLY A 39 9.54 -1.94 -10.59
N ASP A 40 9.46 -1.91 -9.27
CA ASP A 40 8.64 -2.86 -8.51
C ASP A 40 7.15 -2.63 -8.80
N LEU A 41 6.39 -3.73 -8.85
CA LEU A 41 4.94 -3.70 -9.01
C LEU A 41 4.28 -3.97 -7.66
N CYS A 42 3.38 -3.08 -7.23
CA CYS A 42 2.52 -3.29 -6.08
C CYS A 42 1.08 -3.50 -6.54
N VAL A 43 0.51 -4.66 -6.24
CA VAL A 43 -0.91 -4.97 -6.48
C VAL A 43 -1.64 -4.88 -5.15
N LEU A 44 -2.72 -4.10 -5.11
CA LEU A 44 -3.57 -3.94 -3.94
C LEU A 44 -4.82 -4.82 -4.10
N LEU A 45 -5.01 -5.74 -3.18
CA LEU A 45 -6.13 -6.66 -3.13
C LEU A 45 -7.00 -6.31 -1.93
N MET A 46 -8.29 -6.10 -2.17
CA MET A 46 -9.26 -5.90 -1.10
C MET A 46 -9.62 -7.27 -0.52
N ASP A 47 -9.46 -7.43 0.79
CA ASP A 47 -10.04 -8.57 1.50
C ASP A 47 -11.51 -8.24 1.81
N LEU A 48 -12.44 -9.03 1.29
CA LEU A 48 -13.88 -8.82 1.46
C LEU A 48 -14.40 -9.41 2.79
N ASP A 49 -13.58 -10.22 3.47
CA ASP A 49 -13.96 -10.92 4.69
C ASP A 49 -13.49 -10.19 5.97
N GLU A 50 -12.66 -9.15 5.86
CA GLU A 50 -12.24 -8.32 6.99
C GLU A 50 -13.20 -7.12 7.18
N ASP A 51 -13.70 -6.91 8.42
CA ASP A 51 -14.57 -5.79 8.80
C ASP A 51 -13.90 -4.41 8.61
N GLU A 52 -12.57 -4.38 8.50
CA GLU A 52 -11.77 -3.17 8.27
C GLU A 52 -11.34 -3.07 6.81
N LEU A 53 -11.30 -1.83 6.27
CA LEU A 53 -10.78 -1.54 4.93
C LEU A 53 -9.26 -1.74 4.87
N VAL A 54 -8.82 -2.99 4.84
CA VAL A 54 -7.44 -3.43 4.71
C VAL A 54 -7.22 -3.96 3.31
N TYR A 55 -6.18 -3.48 2.66
CA TYR A 55 -5.75 -3.97 1.35
C TYR A 55 -4.46 -4.77 1.54
N ASP A 56 -4.47 -6.04 1.18
CA ASP A 56 -3.25 -6.83 1.02
C ASP A 56 -2.44 -6.26 -0.15
N VAL A 57 -1.15 -6.08 0.07
CA VAL A 57 -0.23 -5.59 -0.95
C VAL A 57 0.70 -6.73 -1.36
N GLU A 58 0.55 -7.18 -2.60
CA GLU A 58 1.51 -8.07 -3.23
C GLU A 58 2.59 -7.25 -3.94
N ILE A 59 3.85 -7.60 -3.70
CA ILE A 59 5.01 -6.88 -4.26
C ILE A 59 5.79 -7.81 -5.18
N THR A 60 5.78 -7.54 -6.48
CA THR A 60 6.60 -8.23 -7.47
C THR A 60 7.82 -7.39 -7.78
N ARG A 61 9.01 -7.97 -7.55
CA ARG A 61 10.29 -7.33 -7.85
C ARG A 61 10.68 -7.55 -9.31
N LYS A 62 11.36 -6.57 -9.88
CA LYS A 62 12.01 -6.72 -11.18
C LYS A 62 13.16 -7.73 -11.14
#